data_AF-A0AAE3N5E6-F1
#
_entry.id   AF-A0AAE3N5E6-F1
#
_cell.length_a   1.000
_cell.length_b   1.000
_cell.length_c   1.000
_cell.angle_alpha   90.00
_cell.angle_beta   90.00
_cell.angle_gamma   90.00
#
_symmetry.space_group_name_H-M   'P 1'
#
loop_
_entity.id
_entity.type
_entity.pdbx_description
1 polymer ?
#
loop_
_entity_poly.entity_id
_entity_poly.type
_entity_poly.pdbx_seq_one_letter_code
_entity_poly.pdbx_strand_id
1 'polypeptide(L)'
;MSKIPHAKPAPHLVLHRAFDRRTAARLGRHSRRARGVVLVITLILIVILSLLGTFAIRNATQSERSINGIRSAEVAREAAETALRFCEQVAISDNDGKDYTGFGATGMRDKIITAPTIASESDSAAAWRTTASWTANGITVPNDYFKNSASGTASLTNAPLCLIQKIKTTSKPELTGYLITARGFANNAKFTSNAQQSTQGAESWMQSVLTPAS
;
A
#
# COMPACT_ATOMS: atom_id res chain seq x y z
N MET A 1 -66.36 -12.06 -4.33
CA MET A 1 -67.55 -11.30 -3.91
C MET A 1 -67.33 -10.74 -2.52
N SER A 2 -67.04 -9.45 -2.39
CA SER A 2 -67.51 -8.65 -1.25
C SER A 2 -67.38 -7.17 -1.64
N LYS A 3 -68.48 -6.45 -1.45
CA LYS A 3 -68.79 -5.14 -2.02
C LYS A 3 -69.10 -4.22 -0.82
N ILE A 4 -69.04 -2.91 -1.06
CA ILE A 4 -69.64 -1.79 -0.27
C ILE A 4 -68.66 -1.09 0.71
N PRO A 5 -68.73 0.24 0.95
CA PRO A 5 -69.35 1.36 0.21
C PRO A 5 -68.40 2.54 -0.11
N HIS A 6 -68.87 3.36 -1.06
CA HIS A 6 -68.51 4.76 -1.28
C HIS A 6 -68.76 5.65 -0.04
N ALA A 7 -67.79 6.52 0.30
CA ALA A 7 -67.98 7.67 1.16
C ALA A 7 -67.89 8.98 0.35
N LYS A 8 -68.79 9.90 0.67
CA LYS A 8 -69.11 11.18 0.02
C LYS A 8 -68.10 12.27 0.41
N PRO A 9 -67.70 13.20 -0.48
CA PRO A 9 -66.75 14.26 -0.14
C PRO A 9 -67.41 15.41 0.62
N ALA A 10 -66.76 15.87 1.69
CA ALA A 10 -67.10 17.12 2.37
C ALA A 10 -66.38 18.30 1.69
N PRO A 11 -67.05 19.43 1.43
CA PRO A 11 -66.38 20.68 1.12
C PRO A 11 -65.90 21.30 2.43
N HIS A 12 -64.86 22.14 2.42
CA HIS A 12 -64.86 23.43 3.12
C HIS A 12 -63.49 24.12 3.08
N LEU A 13 -63.58 25.41 2.73
CA LEU A 13 -62.75 26.53 3.19
C LEU A 13 -61.33 26.65 2.62
N VAL A 14 -61.27 27.23 1.41
CA VAL A 14 -60.11 27.97 0.91
C VAL A 14 -59.89 29.19 1.83
N LEU A 15 -58.86 29.13 2.66
CA LEU A 15 -58.41 30.26 3.46
C LEU A 15 -57.56 31.18 2.56
N HIS A 16 -58.18 32.19 1.97
CA HIS A 16 -57.46 33.30 1.34
C HIS A 16 -56.68 34.06 2.41
N ARG A 17 -55.40 33.74 2.59
CA ARG A 17 -54.47 34.61 3.32
C ARG A 17 -54.19 35.83 2.46
N ALA A 18 -54.85 36.92 2.79
CA ALA A 18 -54.50 38.26 2.34
C ALA A 18 -53.05 38.54 2.78
N PHE A 19 -52.13 38.53 1.81
CA PHE A 19 -50.78 39.08 1.99
C PHE A 19 -50.93 40.61 2.03
N ASP A 20 -51.10 41.14 3.23
CA ASP A 20 -51.20 42.57 3.49
C ASP A 20 -49.84 43.23 3.20
N ARG A 21 -49.73 43.83 2.01
CA ARG A 21 -48.63 44.71 1.62
C ARG A 21 -48.77 46.05 2.33
N ARG A 22 -48.40 46.12 3.60
CA ARG A 22 -48.26 47.40 4.32
C ARG A 22 -47.07 47.38 5.26
N THR A 23 -45.90 47.78 4.75
CA THR A 23 -45.03 48.81 5.35
C THR A 23 -43.69 48.84 4.61
N ALA A 24 -43.70 49.51 3.47
CA ALA A 24 -42.48 50.13 2.97
C ALA A 24 -42.03 51.22 3.97
N ALA A 25 -40.71 51.39 4.05
CA ALA A 25 -40.02 52.55 4.61
C ALA A 25 -40.05 52.72 6.14
N ARG A 26 -39.28 51.88 6.84
CA ARG A 26 -38.31 52.40 7.81
C ARG A 26 -36.92 52.11 7.30
N LEU A 27 -36.44 52.98 6.41
CA LEU A 27 -35.01 53.19 6.23
C LEU A 27 -34.45 53.69 7.56
N GLY A 28 -34.07 52.75 8.42
CA GLY A 28 -33.30 53.04 9.61
C GLY A 28 -32.06 53.79 9.16
N ARG A 29 -31.99 55.09 9.49
CA ARG A 29 -30.77 55.90 9.43
C ARG A 29 -29.69 55.14 10.19
N HIS A 30 -28.90 54.37 9.44
CA HIS A 30 -27.73 53.70 9.97
C HIS A 30 -26.77 54.78 10.43
N SER A 31 -26.57 54.83 11.75
CA SER A 31 -25.52 55.60 12.41
C SER A 31 -24.21 55.41 11.65
N ARG A 32 -23.70 56.47 11.00
CA ARG A 32 -22.42 56.44 10.28
C ARG A 32 -21.24 56.06 11.19
N ARG A 33 -21.44 56.09 12.52
CA ARG A 33 -20.47 55.62 13.54
C ARG A 33 -20.31 54.09 13.61
N ALA A 34 -21.30 53.30 13.19
CA ALA A 34 -21.23 51.84 13.25
C ALA A 34 -20.45 51.18 12.09
N ARG A 35 -20.12 51.94 11.03
CA ARG A 35 -19.44 51.40 9.83
C ARG A 35 -18.00 50.93 10.07
N GLY A 36 -17.28 51.54 11.03
CA GLY A 36 -15.91 51.14 11.35
C GLY A 36 -15.83 49.83 12.15
N VAL A 37 -16.75 49.63 13.08
CA VAL A 37 -16.74 48.47 14.00
C VAL A 37 -17.08 47.16 13.28
N VAL A 38 -17.99 47.19 12.31
CA VAL A 38 -18.35 46.00 11.52
C VAL A 38 -17.14 45.47 10.76
N LEU A 39 -16.34 46.36 10.15
CA LEU A 39 -15.14 45.95 9.42
C LEU A 39 -14.13 45.24 10.34
N VAL A 40 -13.89 45.78 11.54
CA VAL A 40 -12.99 45.17 12.54
C VAL A 40 -13.48 43.79 12.95
N ILE A 41 -14.78 43.64 13.25
CA ILE A 41 -15.37 42.35 13.63
C ILE A 41 -15.25 41.34 12.48
N THR A 42 -15.58 41.74 11.24
CA THR A 42 -15.45 40.84 10.08
C THR A 42 -14.02 40.41 9.83
N LEU A 43 -13.04 41.31 10.02
CA LEU A 43 -11.63 40.98 9.85
C LEU A 43 -11.15 39.98 10.90
N ILE A 44 -11.56 40.16 12.16
CA ILE A 44 -11.28 39.20 13.23
C ILE A 44 -11.91 37.83 12.91
N LEU A 45 -13.17 37.80 12.49
CA LEU A 45 -13.84 36.55 12.11
C LEU A 45 -13.16 35.86 10.93
N ILE A 46 -12.76 36.61 9.90
CA ILE A 46 -12.02 36.07 8.75
C ILE A 46 -10.67 35.49 9.21
N VAL A 47 -9.95 36.16 10.11
CA VAL A 47 -8.67 35.65 10.64
C VAL A 47 -8.89 34.35 11.41
N ILE A 48 -9.88 34.29 12.29
CA ILE A 48 -10.20 33.07 13.05
C ILE A 48 -10.57 31.92 12.10
N LEU A 49 -11.46 32.16 11.12
CA LEU A 49 -11.86 31.17 10.14
C LEU A 49 -10.68 30.71 9.27
N SER A 50 -9.78 31.62 8.90
CA SER A 50 -8.58 31.30 8.12
C SER A 50 -7.61 30.41 8.90
N LEU A 51 -7.43 30.67 10.21
CA LEU A 51 -6.59 29.84 11.06
C LEU A 51 -7.18 28.43 11.20
N LEU A 52 -8.48 28.32 11.49
CA LEU A 52 -9.16 27.02 11.58
C LEU A 52 -9.09 26.25 10.25
N GLY A 53 -9.31 26.92 9.12
CA GLY A 53 -9.17 26.32 7.78
C GLY A 53 -7.75 25.83 7.52
N THR A 54 -6.74 26.61 7.91
CA THR A 54 -5.33 26.23 7.75
C THR A 54 -4.97 25.00 8.57
N PHE A 55 -5.44 24.91 9.83
CA PHE A 55 -5.22 23.74 10.67
C PHE A 55 -5.86 22.48 10.08
N ALA A 56 -7.09 22.58 9.57
CA ALA A 56 -7.78 21.47 8.92
C ALA A 56 -7.00 20.94 7.69
N ILE A 57 -6.51 21.85 6.83
CA ILE A 57 -5.72 21.48 5.65
C ILE A 57 -4.41 20.80 6.04
N ARG A 58 -3.69 21.36 7.03
CA ARG A 58 -2.43 20.76 7.50
C ARG A 58 -2.64 19.36 8.03
N ASN A 59 -3.66 19.15 8.86
CA ASN A 59 -3.98 17.84 9.41
C ASN A 59 -4.35 16.84 8.30
N ALA A 60 -5.15 17.26 7.31
CA ALA A 60 -5.50 16.42 6.18
C ALA A 60 -4.26 15.99 5.37
N THR A 61 -3.36 16.93 5.05
CA THR A 61 -2.11 16.61 4.31
C THR A 61 -1.17 15.71 5.10
N GLN A 62 -1.12 15.84 6.43
CA GLN A 62 -0.34 14.94 7.29
C GLN A 62 -0.93 13.53 7.32
N SER A 63 -2.26 13.42 7.43
CA SER A 63 -2.96 12.14 7.39
C SER A 63 -2.79 11.44 6.04
N GLU A 64 -2.88 12.18 4.94
CA GLU A 64 -2.67 11.65 3.59
C GLU A 64 -1.26 11.07 3.40
N ARG A 65 -0.22 11.77 3.86
CA ARG A 65 1.16 11.27 3.81
C ARG A 65 1.34 10.00 4.63
N SER A 66 0.73 9.92 5.81
CA SER A 66 0.76 8.72 6.65
C SER A 66 0.08 7.53 5.97
N ILE A 67 -1.12 7.73 5.41
CA ILE A 67 -1.87 6.69 4.69
C ILE A 67 -1.09 6.22 3.46
N ASN A 68 -0.51 7.14 2.69
CA ASN A 68 0.31 6.80 1.53
C ASN A 68 1.57 6.01 1.92
N GLY A 69 2.18 6.32 3.07
CA GLY A 69 3.28 5.55 3.64
C GLY A 69 2.87 4.12 3.98
N ILE A 70 1.76 3.95 4.71
CA ILE A 70 1.21 2.63 5.08
C ILE A 70 0.90 1.82 3.82
N ARG A 71 0.16 2.40 2.87
CA ARG A 71 -0.17 1.73 1.61
C ARG A 71 1.09 1.27 0.86
N SER A 72 2.13 2.11 0.83
CA SER A 72 3.40 1.74 0.17
C SER A 72 4.08 0.57 0.92
N ALA A 73 4.09 0.60 2.25
CA ALA A 73 4.66 -0.47 3.07
C ALA A 73 3.93 -1.82 2.86
N GLU A 74 2.60 -1.80 2.82
CA GLU A 74 1.80 -3.01 2.56
C GLU A 74 2.08 -3.59 1.17
N VAL A 75 2.11 -2.75 0.12
CA VAL A 75 2.45 -3.22 -1.24
C VAL A 75 3.86 -3.83 -1.27
N ALA A 76 4.84 -3.21 -0.62
CA ALA A 76 6.19 -3.76 -0.54
C ALA A 76 6.21 -5.09 0.23
N ARG A 77 5.42 -5.24 1.28
CA ARG A 77 5.28 -6.47 2.07
C ARG A 77 4.64 -7.60 1.24
N GLU A 78 3.52 -7.33 0.58
CA GLU A 78 2.85 -8.30 -0.30
C GLU A 78 3.77 -8.74 -1.44
N ALA A 79 4.53 -7.82 -2.03
CA ALA A 79 5.52 -8.12 -3.05
C ALA A 79 6.66 -9.00 -2.50
N ALA A 80 7.11 -8.76 -1.27
CA ALA A 80 8.16 -9.57 -0.63
C ALA A 80 7.65 -10.99 -0.34
N GLU A 81 6.42 -11.13 0.15
CA GLU A 81 5.80 -12.45 0.33
C GLU A 81 5.66 -13.18 -1.00
N THR A 82 5.28 -12.48 -2.06
CA THR A 82 5.20 -13.04 -3.42
C THR A 82 6.55 -13.62 -3.88
N ALA A 83 7.64 -12.89 -3.69
CA ALA A 83 8.99 -13.40 -3.99
C ALA A 83 9.40 -14.57 -3.09
N LEU A 84 9.02 -14.54 -1.81
CA LEU A 84 9.29 -15.63 -0.88
C LEU A 84 8.63 -16.93 -1.35
N ARG A 85 7.32 -16.87 -1.66
CA ARG A 85 6.55 -18.02 -2.17
C ARG A 85 7.12 -18.57 -3.48
N PHE A 86 7.51 -17.68 -4.39
CA PHE A 86 8.13 -18.08 -5.64
C PHE A 86 9.44 -18.85 -5.41
N CYS A 87 10.31 -18.32 -4.56
CA CYS A 87 11.63 -18.91 -4.33
C CYS A 87 11.60 -20.15 -3.44
N GLU A 88 10.58 -20.31 -2.61
CA GLU A 88 10.29 -21.59 -1.96
C GLU A 88 10.03 -22.69 -2.98
N GLN A 89 9.27 -22.41 -4.06
CA GLN A 89 9.04 -23.40 -5.13
C GLN A 89 10.32 -23.73 -5.90
N VAL A 90 11.20 -22.73 -6.12
CA VAL A 90 12.52 -22.95 -6.72
C VAL A 90 13.39 -23.84 -5.83
N ALA A 91 13.44 -23.57 -4.52
CA ALA A 91 14.20 -24.36 -3.56
C ALA A 91 13.67 -25.81 -3.44
N ILE A 92 12.35 -26.01 -3.44
CA ILE A 92 11.72 -27.34 -3.47
C ILE A 92 12.12 -28.08 -4.75
N SER A 93 12.12 -27.41 -5.91
CA SER A 93 12.52 -28.03 -7.18
C SER A 93 14.01 -28.43 -7.17
N ASP A 94 14.90 -27.59 -6.62
CA ASP A 94 16.32 -27.94 -6.47
C ASP A 94 16.54 -29.12 -5.53
N ASN A 95 15.73 -29.24 -4.47
CA ASN A 95 15.79 -30.39 -3.57
C ASN A 95 15.48 -31.71 -4.30
N ASP A 96 14.59 -31.67 -5.30
CA ASP A 96 14.30 -32.80 -6.19
C ASP A 96 15.35 -32.98 -7.31
N GLY A 97 16.42 -32.19 -7.31
CA GLY A 97 17.46 -32.18 -8.35
C GLY A 97 17.00 -31.59 -9.68
N LYS A 98 15.93 -30.80 -9.70
CA LYS A 98 15.30 -30.24 -10.90
C LYS A 98 15.42 -28.72 -10.91
N ASP A 99 15.36 -28.15 -12.10
CA ASP A 99 15.15 -26.72 -12.26
C ASP A 99 13.65 -26.39 -12.19
N TYR A 100 13.32 -25.21 -11.67
CA TYR A 100 11.94 -24.74 -11.66
C TYR A 100 11.57 -24.25 -13.07
N THR A 101 10.43 -24.72 -13.59
CA THR A 101 9.98 -24.43 -14.97
C THR A 101 8.62 -23.72 -15.05
N GLY A 102 8.04 -23.37 -13.90
CA GLY A 102 6.76 -22.65 -13.85
C GLY A 102 6.87 -21.24 -14.44
N PHE A 103 5.79 -20.75 -15.04
CA PHE A 103 5.71 -19.38 -15.59
C PHE A 103 6.82 -19.07 -16.62
N GLY A 104 7.30 -20.08 -17.35
CA GLY A 104 8.34 -19.94 -18.38
C GLY A 104 9.73 -19.58 -17.87
N ALA A 105 9.94 -19.60 -16.55
CA ALA A 105 11.25 -19.40 -15.94
C ALA A 105 12.12 -20.66 -16.05
N THR A 106 13.42 -20.49 -16.31
CA THR A 106 14.44 -21.56 -16.32
C THR A 106 15.79 -21.00 -15.87
N GLY A 107 16.73 -21.87 -15.50
CA GLY A 107 18.08 -21.52 -15.04
C GLY A 107 18.12 -20.97 -13.61
N MET A 108 17.06 -21.14 -12.84
CA MET A 108 16.97 -20.59 -11.48
C MET A 108 17.81 -21.39 -10.50
N ARG A 109 17.98 -22.69 -10.74
CA ARG A 109 18.87 -23.54 -9.97
C ARG A 109 20.31 -23.01 -9.94
N ASP A 110 20.81 -22.48 -11.05
CA ASP A 110 22.17 -21.93 -11.14
C ASP A 110 22.36 -20.63 -10.32
N LYS A 111 21.26 -19.99 -9.93
CA LYS A 111 21.28 -18.81 -9.05
C LYS A 111 21.38 -19.18 -7.57
N ILE A 112 21.12 -20.43 -7.19
CA ILE A 112 21.19 -20.88 -5.80
C ILE A 112 22.65 -20.85 -5.32
N ILE A 113 22.88 -20.17 -4.21
CA ILE A 113 24.20 -20.02 -3.62
C ILE A 113 24.51 -21.27 -2.80
N THR A 114 25.42 -22.11 -3.30
CA THR A 114 25.85 -23.34 -2.62
C THR A 114 27.13 -23.15 -1.79
N ALA A 115 27.86 -22.06 -2.01
CA ALA A 115 29.10 -21.75 -1.30
C ALA A 115 29.24 -20.23 -1.05
N PRO A 116 29.67 -19.80 0.14
CA PRO A 116 29.82 -20.63 1.35
C PRO A 116 28.44 -21.13 1.83
N THR A 117 28.40 -22.36 2.35
CA THR A 117 27.24 -22.81 3.14
C THR A 117 27.30 -22.13 4.50
N ILE A 118 26.17 -21.60 4.95
CA ILE A 118 26.03 -20.93 6.24
C ILE A 118 25.43 -21.86 7.29
N ALA A 119 25.75 -21.64 8.56
CA ALA A 119 25.20 -22.45 9.65
C ALA A 119 23.85 -21.94 10.16
N SER A 120 23.57 -20.65 9.96
CA SER A 120 22.33 -19.99 10.39
C SER A 120 22.06 -18.73 9.57
N GLU A 121 20.85 -18.22 9.70
CA GLU A 121 20.38 -16.93 9.19
C GLU A 121 21.25 -15.72 9.62
N SER A 122 21.84 -15.83 10.80
CA SER A 122 22.64 -14.79 11.45
C SER A 122 24.10 -14.78 11.01
N ASP A 123 24.54 -15.79 10.25
CA ASP A 123 25.91 -15.94 9.77
C ASP A 123 26.40 -14.68 9.02
N SER A 124 27.64 -14.29 9.26
CA SER A 124 28.25 -13.13 8.61
C SER A 124 28.50 -13.37 7.13
N ALA A 125 28.60 -14.64 6.71
CA ALA A 125 28.72 -15.06 5.32
C ALA A 125 27.35 -15.19 4.60
N ALA A 126 26.24 -14.78 5.24
CA ALA A 126 24.94 -14.78 4.61
C ALA A 126 24.88 -13.77 3.44
N ALA A 127 24.64 -14.28 2.24
CA ALA A 127 24.75 -13.55 0.99
C ALA A 127 23.77 -12.38 0.86
N TRP A 128 22.62 -12.44 1.55
CA TRP A 128 21.66 -11.35 1.56
C TRP A 128 22.23 -10.04 2.12
N ARG A 129 23.27 -10.12 2.97
CA ARG A 129 23.99 -8.97 3.53
C ARG A 129 24.87 -8.27 2.49
N THR A 130 25.15 -8.91 1.35
CA THR A 130 26.09 -8.42 0.34
C THR A 130 25.35 -7.96 -0.90
N THR A 131 25.48 -6.68 -1.26
CA THR A 131 24.84 -6.11 -2.45
C THR A 131 25.19 -6.84 -3.74
N ALA A 132 26.43 -7.30 -3.90
CA ALA A 132 26.88 -8.02 -5.10
C ALA A 132 26.12 -9.35 -5.32
N SER A 133 25.71 -10.03 -4.24
CA SER A 133 24.95 -11.27 -4.32
C SER A 133 23.58 -11.03 -4.94
N TRP A 134 22.93 -9.90 -4.66
CA TRP A 134 21.65 -9.55 -5.27
C TRP A 134 21.73 -9.34 -6.79
N THR A 135 22.87 -8.89 -7.31
CA THR A 135 23.07 -8.75 -8.76
C THR A 135 23.50 -10.06 -9.41
N ALA A 136 24.37 -10.84 -8.77
CA ALA A 136 24.88 -12.10 -9.33
C ALA A 136 23.85 -13.24 -9.25
N ASN A 137 23.20 -13.38 -8.08
CA ASN A 137 22.37 -14.52 -7.69
C ASN A 137 20.90 -14.14 -7.46
N GLY A 138 20.54 -12.87 -7.58
CA GLY A 138 19.15 -12.43 -7.41
C GLY A 138 18.22 -13.10 -8.42
N ILE A 139 17.18 -13.75 -7.92
CA ILE A 139 16.11 -14.33 -8.73
C ILE A 139 14.98 -13.30 -8.78
N THR A 140 14.76 -12.72 -9.96
CA THR A 140 13.63 -11.80 -10.19
C THR A 140 12.38 -12.63 -10.47
N VAL A 141 11.29 -12.34 -9.77
CA VAL A 141 10.03 -13.05 -9.97
C VAL A 141 9.48 -12.72 -11.37
N PRO A 142 9.07 -13.71 -12.18
CA PRO A 142 8.46 -13.47 -13.47
C PRO A 142 7.18 -12.63 -13.36
N ASN A 143 6.97 -11.72 -14.31
CA ASN A 143 5.78 -10.87 -14.35
C ASN A 143 4.48 -11.68 -14.29
N ASP A 144 4.42 -12.81 -14.98
CA ASP A 144 3.22 -13.66 -15.07
C ASP A 144 2.86 -14.33 -13.74
N TYR A 145 3.79 -14.37 -12.78
CA TYR A 145 3.52 -14.88 -11.43
C TYR A 145 2.66 -13.94 -10.60
N PHE A 146 2.82 -12.63 -10.78
CA PHE A 146 2.19 -11.60 -9.93
C PHE A 146 1.29 -10.62 -10.68
N LYS A 147 1.29 -10.65 -12.02
CA LYS A 147 0.37 -9.86 -12.84
C LYS A 147 -0.84 -10.70 -13.20
N ASN A 148 -1.98 -10.40 -12.59
CA ASN A 148 -3.25 -10.85 -13.13
C ASN A 148 -3.72 -9.85 -14.20
N SER A 149 -3.55 -10.19 -15.48
CA SER A 149 -3.97 -9.34 -16.60
C SER A 149 -5.49 -9.09 -16.66
N ALA A 150 -6.30 -9.81 -15.87
CA ALA A 150 -7.75 -9.76 -15.94
C ALA A 150 -8.43 -8.72 -15.02
N SER A 151 -7.75 -8.16 -14.01
CA SER A 151 -8.44 -7.46 -12.92
C SER A 151 -8.40 -5.92 -12.97
N GLY A 152 -7.81 -5.29 -13.99
CA GLY A 152 -7.73 -3.82 -14.11
C GLY A 152 -7.07 -3.12 -12.90
N THR A 153 -6.47 -3.89 -11.99
CA THR A 153 -5.81 -3.40 -10.77
C THR A 153 -4.44 -2.87 -11.17
N ALA A 154 -4.00 -1.78 -10.55
CA ALA A 154 -2.67 -1.23 -10.81
C ALA A 154 -1.60 -2.32 -10.62
N SER A 155 -0.94 -2.72 -11.70
CA SER A 155 0.11 -3.72 -11.68
C SER A 155 1.26 -3.25 -10.80
N LEU A 156 1.91 -4.19 -10.12
CA LEU A 156 3.23 -3.95 -9.55
C LEU A 156 4.19 -3.59 -10.69
N THR A 157 4.86 -2.46 -10.57
CA THR A 157 5.83 -1.95 -11.57
C THR A 157 7.23 -2.47 -11.30
N ASN A 158 7.57 -2.58 -10.01
CA ASN A 158 8.87 -3.04 -9.56
C ASN A 158 8.79 -4.52 -9.25
N ALA A 159 9.45 -5.37 -10.06
CA ALA A 159 9.44 -6.81 -9.84
C ALA A 159 10.11 -7.14 -8.50
N PRO A 160 9.50 -7.98 -7.66
CA PRO A 160 10.12 -8.44 -6.44
C PRO A 160 11.19 -9.49 -6.79
N LEU A 161 12.12 -9.71 -5.87
CA LEU A 161 13.25 -10.61 -6.11
C LEU A 161 13.72 -11.26 -4.82
N CYS A 162 14.42 -12.38 -4.93
CA CYS A 162 14.90 -13.12 -3.77
C CYS A 162 16.35 -13.60 -3.96
N LEU A 163 16.94 -14.08 -2.86
CA LEU A 163 18.13 -14.90 -2.84
C LEU A 163 17.82 -16.24 -2.17
N ILE A 164 18.48 -17.29 -2.65
CA ILE A 164 18.44 -18.63 -2.08
C ILE A 164 19.89 -19.04 -1.78
N GLN A 165 20.18 -19.39 -0.54
CA GLN A 165 21.50 -19.87 -0.10
C GLN A 165 21.37 -21.17 0.70
N LYS A 166 22.24 -22.15 0.46
CA LYS A 166 22.22 -23.39 1.23
C LYS A 166 22.68 -23.17 2.67
N ILE A 167 21.89 -23.70 3.60
CA ILE A 167 22.21 -23.79 5.02
C ILE A 167 22.66 -25.22 5.32
N LYS A 168 23.68 -25.34 6.17
CA LYS A 168 24.11 -26.61 6.75
C LYS A 168 24.46 -26.40 8.22
N THR A 169 23.70 -27.00 9.13
CA THR A 169 23.98 -26.86 10.57
C THR A 169 25.26 -27.60 10.95
N THR A 170 25.88 -27.14 12.04
CA THR A 170 27.07 -27.77 12.62
C THR A 170 26.73 -28.85 13.66
N SER A 171 25.45 -28.97 14.04
CA SER A 171 24.94 -30.02 14.92
C SER A 171 24.96 -31.40 14.25
N LYS A 172 24.95 -32.47 15.05
CA LYS A 172 24.77 -33.85 14.58
C LYS A 172 23.38 -34.37 15.01
N PRO A 173 22.54 -34.90 14.11
CA PRO A 173 22.74 -34.98 12.66
C PRO A 173 22.76 -33.58 11.99
N GLU A 174 23.52 -33.47 10.89
CA GLU A 174 23.59 -32.24 10.11
C GLU A 174 22.25 -32.00 9.43
N LEU A 175 21.67 -30.81 9.62
CA LEU A 175 20.47 -30.40 8.92
C LEU A 175 20.89 -29.55 7.73
N THR A 176 20.40 -29.92 6.55
CA THR A 176 20.58 -29.14 5.33
C THR A 176 19.28 -28.49 4.93
N GLY A 177 19.37 -27.32 4.32
CA GLY A 177 18.21 -26.57 3.88
C GLY A 177 18.59 -25.34 3.09
N TYR A 178 17.66 -24.40 3.03
CA TYR A 178 17.77 -23.17 2.26
C TYR A 178 17.41 -21.97 3.15
N LEU A 179 18.25 -20.95 3.11
CA LEU A 179 17.91 -19.61 3.52
C LEU A 179 17.35 -18.89 2.31
N ILE A 180 16.11 -18.43 2.41
CA ILE A 180 15.47 -17.66 1.37
C ILE A 180 15.24 -16.26 1.92
N THR A 181 15.87 -15.26 1.30
CA THR A 181 15.66 -13.85 1.64
C THR A 181 14.99 -13.16 0.46
N ALA A 182 13.76 -12.68 0.66
CA ALA A 182 12.97 -12.02 -0.36
C ALA A 182 12.90 -10.51 -0.12
N ARG A 183 12.87 -9.75 -1.21
CA ARG A 183 12.71 -8.29 -1.22
C ARG A 183 11.54 -7.91 -2.11
N GLY A 184 10.64 -7.13 -1.54
CA GLY A 184 9.51 -6.53 -2.22
C GLY A 184 9.62 -5.03 -2.23
N PHE A 185 9.11 -4.41 -3.30
CA PHE A 185 9.24 -2.99 -3.56
C PHE A 185 7.89 -2.40 -3.91
N ALA A 186 7.53 -1.29 -3.28
CA ALA A 186 6.35 -0.54 -3.69
C ALA A 186 6.55 0.14 -5.05
N ASN A 187 5.47 0.54 -5.71
CA ASN A 187 5.53 1.22 -7.01
C ASN A 187 6.24 2.58 -6.97
N ASN A 188 6.36 3.20 -5.80
CA ASN A 188 7.13 4.43 -5.62
C ASN A 188 8.63 4.18 -5.38
N ALA A 189 9.07 2.92 -5.30
CA ALA A 189 10.47 2.59 -5.09
C ALA A 189 11.33 3.03 -6.28
N LYS A 190 12.51 3.57 -5.98
CA LYS A 190 13.53 3.98 -6.95
C LYS A 190 14.83 3.27 -6.64
N PHE A 191 15.58 2.91 -7.67
CA PHE A 191 16.82 2.13 -7.53
C PHE A 191 18.03 2.95 -7.97
N THR A 192 19.20 2.59 -7.46
CA THR A 192 20.48 3.02 -8.04
C THR A 192 20.65 2.45 -9.46
N SER A 193 21.66 2.92 -10.21
CA SER A 193 22.00 2.42 -11.55
C SER A 193 22.25 0.91 -11.60
N ASN A 194 22.56 0.29 -10.47
CA ASN A 194 22.73 -1.16 -10.33
C ASN A 194 21.40 -1.90 -10.14
N ALA A 195 20.24 -1.25 -10.33
CA ALA A 195 18.90 -1.83 -10.41
C ALA A 195 18.39 -2.73 -9.26
N GLN A 196 19.16 -2.91 -8.17
CA GLN A 196 18.75 -3.77 -7.04
C GLN A 196 18.91 -3.11 -5.66
N GLN A 197 19.44 -1.89 -5.54
CA GLN A 197 19.46 -1.16 -4.27
C GLN A 197 18.45 -0.02 -4.30
N SER A 198 17.45 -0.08 -3.41
CA SER A 198 16.44 0.98 -3.29
C SER A 198 17.06 2.23 -2.66
N THR A 199 16.77 3.40 -3.20
CA THR A 199 17.19 4.71 -2.67
C THR A 199 16.03 5.53 -2.12
N GLN A 200 14.81 5.24 -2.58
CA GLN A 200 13.59 5.95 -2.20
C GLN A 200 12.40 4.98 -2.29
N GLY A 201 11.31 5.32 -1.61
CA GLY A 201 10.08 4.52 -1.57
C GLY A 201 10.13 3.40 -0.54
N ALA A 202 9.11 2.56 -0.52
CA ALA A 202 9.02 1.46 0.44
C ALA A 202 9.68 0.19 -0.11
N GLU A 203 10.52 -0.43 0.71
CA GLU A 203 11.00 -1.80 0.52
C GLU A 203 10.69 -2.64 1.77
N SER A 204 10.44 -3.93 1.57
CA SER A 204 10.23 -4.89 2.65
C SER A 204 11.10 -6.11 2.40
N TRP A 205 11.66 -6.64 3.49
CA TRP A 205 12.52 -7.81 3.48
C TRP A 205 11.82 -8.92 4.28
N MET A 206 11.78 -10.12 3.72
CA MET A 206 11.26 -11.31 4.38
C MET A 206 12.27 -12.43 4.31
N GLN A 207 12.25 -13.31 5.30
CA GLN A 207 13.16 -14.43 5.37
C GLN A 207 12.41 -15.71 5.75
N SER A 208 12.78 -16.80 5.11
CA SER A 208 12.27 -18.15 5.37
C SER A 208 13.44 -19.12 5.39
N VAL A 209 13.37 -20.10 6.29
CA VAL A 209 14.27 -21.24 6.31
C VAL A 209 13.47 -22.48 5.93
N LEU A 210 13.86 -23.09 4.81
CA LEU A 210 13.24 -24.29 4.31
C LEU A 210 14.18 -25.48 4.53
N THR A 211 13.75 -26.44 5.35
CA THR A 211 14.41 -27.74 5.48
C THR A 211 13.54 -28.80 4.79
N PRO A 212 14.11 -29.68 3.95
CA PRO A 212 13.37 -30.77 3.35
C PRO A 212 12.74 -31.66 4.43
N ALA A 213 11.53 -32.14 4.19
CA ALA A 213 10.95 -33.18 5.03
C ALA A 213 11.78 -34.47 4.85
N SER A 214 12.28 -34.99 5.97
CA SER A 214 13.05 -36.24 6.06
C SER A 214 12.25 -37.46 5.62
#